data_AF-A0A8T4A9M6-F1
#
_entry.id   AF-A0A8T4A9M6-F1
#
_cell.length_a   1.000
_cell.length_b   1.000
_cell.length_c   1.000
_cell.angle_alpha   90.00
_cell.angle_beta   90.00
_cell.angle_gamma   90.00
#
_symmetry.space_group_name_H-M   'P 1'
#
loop_
_entity.id
_entity.type
_entity.pdbx_description
1 polymer ?
#
loop_
_entity_poly.entity_id
_entity_poly.type
_entity_poly.pdbx_seq_one_letter_code
_entity_poly.pdbx_strand_id
1 'polypeptide(L)'
;MVFLTSSLLVTYFLALTFSFLGLYVGAALAFIAPEELRGGFYYFQALQAACIVLVAVFMLRAFDVPTMLLIISGIGLAIALYFLQKTPAAQILYYLFGFVFFFSSFDYELFTIIVPLIFLFGVPAGTLFAFRHFNKGPRVVFGDILLNYGVFMVVALIANLAAVFVAVTA
;
A
#
# COMPACT_ATOMS: atom_id res chain seq x y z
N MET A 1 -28.86 -7.64 -11.29
CA MET A 1 -27.63 -8.23 -10.71
C MET A 1 -26.40 -8.03 -11.61
N VAL A 2 -26.44 -8.37 -12.90
CA VAL A 2 -25.27 -8.25 -13.82
C VAL A 2 -24.69 -6.82 -13.92
N PHE A 3 -25.53 -5.79 -13.93
CA PHE A 3 -25.03 -4.41 -13.93
C PHE A 3 -24.28 -4.02 -12.64
N LEU A 4 -24.78 -4.44 -11.47
CA LEU A 4 -24.16 -4.16 -10.17
C LEU A 4 -22.78 -4.83 -10.02
N THR A 5 -22.61 -6.04 -10.56
CA THR A 5 -21.32 -6.74 -10.52
C THR A 5 -20.30 -6.07 -11.42
N SER A 6 -20.70 -5.61 -12.61
CA SER A 6 -19.80 -4.88 -13.52
C SER A 6 -19.30 -3.55 -12.92
N SER A 7 -20.16 -2.79 -12.23
CA SER A 7 -19.74 -1.55 -11.58
C SER A 7 -18.77 -1.79 -10.41
N LEU A 8 -18.98 -2.85 -9.61
CA LEU A 8 -18.09 -3.18 -8.49
C LEU A 8 -16.69 -3.58 -8.97
N LEU A 9 -16.61 -4.40 -10.02
CA LEU A 9 -15.34 -4.80 -10.63
C LEU A 9 -14.54 -3.61 -11.13
N VAL A 10 -15.20 -2.66 -11.80
CA VAL A 10 -14.55 -1.44 -12.28
C VAL A 10 -14.04 -0.61 -11.10
N THR A 11 -14.84 -0.44 -10.05
CA THR A 11 -14.44 0.29 -8.84
C THR A 11 -13.21 -0.34 -8.17
N TYR A 12 -13.20 -1.65 -7.95
CA TYR A 12 -12.05 -2.33 -7.35
C TYR A 12 -10.80 -2.26 -8.21
N PHE A 13 -10.96 -2.41 -9.54
CA PHE A 13 -9.83 -2.27 -10.47
C PHE A 13 -9.23 -0.85 -10.46
N LEU A 14 -10.08 0.17 -10.46
CA LEU A 14 -9.64 1.57 -10.39
C LEU A 14 -8.98 1.89 -9.04
N ALA A 15 -9.56 1.43 -7.93
CA ALA A 15 -8.98 1.58 -6.60
C ALA A 15 -7.62 0.91 -6.48
N LEU A 16 -7.48 -0.31 -7.02
CA LEU A 16 -6.21 -1.03 -7.05
C LEU A 16 -5.15 -0.31 -7.87
N THR A 17 -5.54 0.17 -9.07
CA THR A 17 -4.67 0.97 -9.93
C THR A 17 -4.24 2.24 -9.21
N PHE A 18 -5.18 2.94 -8.57
CA PHE A 18 -4.89 4.13 -7.78
C PHE A 18 -3.91 3.83 -6.64
N SER A 19 -4.14 2.80 -5.82
CA SER A 19 -3.22 2.40 -4.76
C SER A 19 -1.81 2.12 -5.28
N PHE A 20 -1.67 1.49 -6.45
CA PHE A 20 -0.37 1.19 -7.05
C PHE A 20 0.34 2.43 -7.61
N LEU A 21 -0.40 3.42 -8.11
CA LEU A 21 0.17 4.65 -8.67
C LEU A 21 1.04 5.43 -7.68
N GLY A 22 0.86 5.23 -6.36
CA GLY A 22 1.70 5.83 -5.34
C GLY A 22 3.19 5.55 -5.56
N LEU A 23 3.55 4.32 -5.97
CA LEU A 23 4.94 3.96 -6.30
C LEU A 23 5.50 4.78 -7.46
N TYR A 24 4.71 4.96 -8.52
CA TYR A 24 5.12 5.73 -9.68
C TYR A 24 5.26 7.21 -9.34
N VAL A 25 4.33 7.77 -8.57
CA VAL A 25 4.39 9.16 -8.10
C VAL A 25 5.64 9.37 -7.25
N GLY A 26 5.91 8.49 -6.30
CA GLY A 26 7.12 8.53 -5.48
C GLY A 26 8.41 8.47 -6.30
N ALA A 27 8.50 7.51 -7.22
CA ALA A 27 9.66 7.36 -8.08
C ALA A 27 9.85 8.60 -8.98
N ALA A 28 8.77 9.18 -9.52
CA ALA A 28 8.83 10.42 -10.28
C ALA A 28 9.37 11.58 -9.44
N LEU A 29 8.90 11.74 -8.19
CA LEU A 29 9.40 12.77 -7.27
C LEU A 29 10.91 12.64 -7.05
N ALA A 30 11.43 11.41 -6.94
CA ALA A 30 12.86 11.20 -6.79
C ALA A 30 13.69 11.69 -7.99
N PHE A 31 13.15 11.63 -9.21
CA PHE A 31 13.84 12.13 -10.41
C PHE A 31 13.63 13.61 -10.65
N ILE A 32 12.52 14.20 -10.19
CA ILE A 32 12.22 15.63 -10.32
C ILE A 32 13.06 16.44 -9.34
N ALA A 33 13.18 15.95 -8.09
CA ALA A 33 13.88 16.62 -7.00
C ALA A 33 14.86 15.66 -6.29
N PRO A 34 16.02 15.34 -6.92
CA PRO A 34 17.02 14.44 -6.34
C PRO A 34 17.87 15.02 -5.20
N GLU A 35 18.00 16.34 -5.15
CA GLU A 35 18.66 17.13 -4.11
C GLU A 35 17.94 17.05 -2.74
N GLU A 36 16.61 17.04 -2.73
CA GLU A 36 15.78 16.92 -1.53
C GLU A 36 15.83 15.52 -0.90
N LEU A 37 16.24 14.50 -1.65
CA LEU A 37 16.22 13.10 -1.20
C LEU A 37 17.23 12.79 -0.09
N ARG A 38 18.39 13.47 -0.10
CA ARG A 38 19.45 13.20 0.88
C ARG A 38 19.03 13.63 2.28
N GLY A 39 18.43 14.82 2.40
CA GLY A 39 17.84 15.30 3.66
C GLY A 39 16.50 14.62 3.98
N GLY A 40 15.71 14.33 2.94
CA GLY A 40 14.37 13.74 3.02
C GLY A 40 14.32 12.27 3.43
N PHE A 41 15.43 11.53 3.35
CA PHE A 41 15.44 10.07 3.50
C PHE A 41 14.76 9.56 4.77
N TYR A 42 15.10 10.14 5.94
CA TYR A 42 14.52 9.76 7.22
C TYR A 42 13.03 10.09 7.31
N TYR A 43 12.60 11.20 6.69
CA TYR A 43 11.19 11.59 6.66
C TYR A 43 10.36 10.63 5.80
N PHE A 44 10.89 10.17 4.66
CA PHE A 44 10.23 9.14 3.84
C PHE A 44 10.11 7.80 4.59
N GLN A 45 11.13 7.40 5.34
CA GLN A 45 11.06 6.20 6.19
C GLN A 45 10.03 6.36 7.32
N ALA A 46 10.00 7.52 7.98
CA ALA A 46 9.00 7.82 9.00
C ALA A 46 7.58 7.80 8.43
N LEU A 47 7.38 8.34 7.22
CA LEU A 47 6.10 8.31 6.52
C LEU A 47 5.67 6.88 6.16
N GLN A 48 6.59 6.01 5.72
CA GLN A 48 6.30 4.59 5.52
C GLN A 48 5.82 3.92 6.80
N ALA A 49 6.55 4.12 7.91
CA ALA A 49 6.21 3.55 9.20
C ALA A 49 4.84 4.05 9.68
N ALA A 50 4.57 5.35 9.55
CA ALA A 50 3.29 5.95 9.90
C ALA A 50 2.14 5.31 9.10
N CYS A 51 2.30 5.13 7.78
CA CYS A 51 1.28 4.48 6.96
C CYS A 51 1.04 3.02 7.36
N ILE A 52 2.10 2.26 7.66
CA ILE A 52 1.97 0.87 8.14
C ILE A 52 1.16 0.83 9.45
N VAL A 53 1.50 1.71 10.40
CA VAL A 53 0.81 1.79 11.70
C VAL A 53 -0.67 2.15 11.50
N LEU A 54 -0.97 3.14 10.65
CA LEU A 54 -2.35 3.52 10.34
C LEU A 54 -3.12 2.35 9.72
N VAL A 55 -2.55 1.67 8.72
CA VAL A 55 -3.17 0.48 8.11
C VAL A 55 -3.43 -0.59 9.16
N ALA A 56 -2.47 -0.89 10.04
CA ALA A 56 -2.65 -1.89 11.08
C ALA A 56 -3.76 -1.51 12.06
N VAL A 57 -3.82 -0.25 12.50
CA VAL A 57 -4.86 0.26 13.41
C VAL A 57 -6.24 0.15 12.79
N PHE A 58 -6.41 0.57 11.53
CA PHE A 58 -7.70 0.47 10.83
C PHE A 58 -8.11 -0.98 10.58
N MET A 59 -7.16 -1.86 10.24
CA MET A 59 -7.44 -3.29 10.10
C MET A 59 -7.91 -3.92 11.42
N LEU A 60 -7.23 -3.63 12.53
CA LEU A 60 -7.63 -4.16 13.83
C LEU A 60 -8.99 -3.62 14.29
N ARG A 61 -9.33 -2.36 13.95
CA ARG A 61 -10.66 -1.79 14.24
C ARG A 61 -11.78 -2.60 13.57
N ALA A 62 -11.56 -3.14 12.39
CA ALA A 62 -12.56 -3.95 11.68
C ALA A 62 -12.82 -5.33 12.28
N PHE A 63 -12.00 -5.76 13.26
CA PHE A 63 -12.23 -6.98 14.05
C PHE A 63 -12.84 -6.67 15.43
N ASP A 64 -13.47 -5.50 15.59
CA ASP A 64 -14.05 -5.02 16.86
C ASP A 64 -13.08 -5.05 18.05
N VAL A 65 -11.78 -4.93 17.77
CA VAL A 65 -10.75 -4.90 18.82
C VAL A 65 -10.96 -3.63 19.68
N PRO A 66 -10.99 -3.76 21.03
CA PRO A 66 -11.16 -2.61 21.91
C PRO A 66 -10.18 -1.47 21.62
N THR A 67 -10.67 -0.22 21.60
CA THR A 67 -9.86 0.97 21.25
C THR A 67 -8.57 1.09 22.06
N MET A 68 -8.59 0.68 23.33
CA MET A 68 -7.39 0.67 24.17
C MET A 68 -6.31 -0.29 23.64
N LEU A 69 -6.70 -1.48 23.19
CA LEU A 69 -5.79 -2.46 22.58
C LEU A 69 -5.29 -1.97 21.21
N LEU A 70 -6.11 -1.25 20.44
CA LEU A 70 -5.68 -0.59 19.19
C LEU A 70 -4.57 0.43 19.45
N ILE A 71 -4.74 1.28 20.46
CA ILE A 71 -3.74 2.30 20.81
C ILE A 71 -2.44 1.61 21.27
N ILE A 72 -2.52 0.62 22.15
CA ILE A 72 -1.34 -0.11 22.66
C ILE A 72 -0.61 -0.82 21.53
N SER A 73 -1.32 -1.54 20.66
CA SER A 73 -0.74 -2.27 19.53
C SER A 73 -0.16 -1.33 18.47
N GLY A 74 -0.83 -0.22 18.16
CA GLY A 74 -0.34 0.81 17.24
C GLY A 74 0.95 1.47 17.74
N ILE A 75 0.98 1.87 19.03
CA ILE A 75 2.19 2.42 19.67
C ILE A 75 3.30 1.37 19.71
N GLY A 76 2.99 0.13 20.10
CA GLY A 76 3.95 -0.97 20.14
C GLY A 76 4.57 -1.26 18.77
N LEU A 77 3.76 -1.26 17.71
CA LEU A 77 4.23 -1.44 16.34
C LEU A 77 5.09 -0.26 15.87
N ALA A 78 4.69 0.98 16.18
CA ALA A 78 5.48 2.17 15.85
C ALA A 78 6.86 2.14 16.52
N ILE A 79 6.89 1.78 17.81
CA ILE A 79 8.13 1.59 18.59
C ILE A 79 8.98 0.48 17.97
N ALA A 80 8.37 -0.67 17.65
CA ALA A 80 9.09 -1.79 17.03
C ALA A 80 9.72 -1.39 15.68
N LEU A 81 8.96 -0.71 14.83
CA LEU A 81 9.46 -0.22 13.54
C LEU A 81 10.58 0.82 13.70
N TYR A 82 10.48 1.69 14.71
CA TYR A 82 11.52 2.67 15.03
C TYR A 82 12.83 2.01 15.48
N PHE A 83 12.75 1.08 16.45
CA PHE A 83 13.94 0.43 17.02
C PHE A 83 14.57 -0.61 16.09
N LEU A 84 13.78 -1.29 15.26
CA LEU A 84 14.32 -2.27 14.34
C LEU A 84 15.13 -1.60 13.21
N GLN A 85 14.92 -0.31 12.91
CA GLN A 85 15.47 0.46 11.78
C GLN A 85 15.39 -0.24 10.40
N LYS A 86 14.79 -1.42 10.36
CA LYS A 86 14.56 -2.27 9.23
C LYS A 86 13.11 -2.10 8.91
N THR A 87 12.81 -1.16 8.04
CA THR A 87 11.61 -1.28 7.23
C THR A 87 11.72 -2.66 6.56
N PRO A 88 10.73 -3.57 6.73
CA PRO A 88 10.69 -4.79 5.93
C PRO A 88 10.89 -4.38 4.47
N ALA A 89 11.52 -5.24 3.66
CA ALA A 89 11.70 -4.94 2.24
C ALA A 89 10.35 -4.47 1.70
N ALA A 90 10.27 -3.22 1.20
CA ALA A 90 8.99 -2.57 0.89
C ALA A 90 8.11 -3.42 -0.04
N GLN A 91 8.75 -4.29 -0.82
CA GLN A 91 8.14 -5.35 -1.62
C GLN A 91 7.27 -6.32 -0.81
N ILE A 92 7.77 -6.87 0.31
CA ILE A 92 7.03 -7.78 1.20
C ILE A 92 5.80 -7.07 1.78
N LEU A 93 5.96 -5.81 2.21
CA LEU A 93 4.84 -5.02 2.72
C LEU A 93 3.78 -4.76 1.64
N TYR A 94 4.20 -4.53 0.39
CA TYR A 94 3.28 -4.40 -0.72
C TYR A 94 2.47 -5.67 -0.97
N TYR A 95 3.07 -6.86 -0.83
CA TYR A 95 2.32 -8.12 -0.91
C TYR A 95 1.31 -8.25 0.22
N LEU A 96 1.70 -7.87 1.45
CA LEU A 96 0.79 -7.82 2.58
C LEU A 96 -0.36 -6.82 2.33
N PHE A 97 -0.08 -5.68 1.72
CA PHE A 97 -1.12 -4.72 1.33
C PHE A 97 -2.08 -5.25 0.28
N GLY A 98 -1.69 -6.24 -0.54
CA GLY A 98 -2.62 -6.95 -1.42
C GLY A 98 -3.69 -7.69 -0.65
N PHE A 99 -3.31 -8.38 0.42
CA PHE A 99 -4.25 -9.03 1.32
C PHE A 99 -5.10 -8.02 2.09
N VAL A 100 -4.49 -6.96 2.61
CA VAL A 100 -5.21 -5.88 3.31
C VAL A 100 -6.25 -5.22 2.39
N PHE A 101 -5.90 -4.93 1.14
CA PHE A 101 -6.82 -4.40 0.13
C PHE A 101 -7.99 -5.37 -0.13
N PHE A 102 -7.71 -6.66 -0.22
CA PHE A 102 -8.75 -7.67 -0.36
C PHE A 102 -9.68 -7.72 0.85
N PHE A 103 -9.13 -7.80 2.07
CA PHE A 103 -9.94 -7.85 3.29
C PHE A 103 -10.75 -6.57 3.49
N SER A 104 -10.19 -5.41 3.16
CA SER A 104 -10.94 -4.16 3.26
C SER A 104 -12.06 -4.05 2.25
N SER A 105 -12.02 -4.76 1.12
CA SER A 105 -13.09 -4.72 0.10
C SER A 105 -14.46 -5.21 0.59
N PHE A 106 -14.51 -5.95 1.70
CA PHE A 106 -15.74 -6.43 2.35
C PHE A 106 -16.43 -5.37 3.21
N ASP A 107 -15.74 -4.30 3.58
CA ASP A 107 -16.27 -3.19 4.37
C ASP A 107 -15.98 -1.86 3.64
N TYR A 108 -17.04 -1.20 3.16
CA TYR A 108 -16.90 0.03 2.37
C TYR A 108 -16.17 1.15 3.13
N GLU A 109 -16.44 1.32 4.43
CA GLU A 109 -15.79 2.37 5.22
C GLU A 109 -14.30 2.07 5.35
N LEU A 110 -13.93 0.84 5.69
CA LEU A 110 -12.53 0.43 5.75
C LEU A 110 -11.83 0.55 4.39
N PHE A 111 -12.50 0.14 3.30
CA PHE A 111 -11.96 0.19 1.94
C PHE A 111 -11.58 1.62 1.55
N THR A 112 -12.48 2.58 1.79
CA THR A 112 -12.25 4.00 1.45
C THR A 112 -11.08 4.63 2.20
N ILE A 113 -10.70 4.09 3.35
CA ILE A 113 -9.55 4.54 4.14
C ILE A 113 -8.26 3.83 3.72
N ILE A 114 -8.32 2.51 3.52
CA ILE A 114 -7.16 1.67 3.21
C ILE A 114 -6.58 1.99 1.83
N VAL A 115 -7.41 2.24 0.82
CA VAL A 115 -6.96 2.50 -0.56
C VAL A 115 -6.03 3.73 -0.65
N PRO A 116 -6.40 4.91 -0.08
CA PRO A 116 -5.51 6.06 0.02
C PRO A 116 -4.26 5.80 0.88
N LEU A 117 -4.35 5.00 1.95
CA LEU A 117 -3.18 4.71 2.79
C LEU A 117 -2.15 3.86 2.06
N ILE A 118 -2.58 2.89 1.23
CA ILE A 118 -1.67 2.10 0.38
C ILE A 118 -1.01 3.02 -0.66
N PHE A 119 -1.79 3.91 -1.29
CA PHE A 119 -1.24 4.93 -2.20
C PHE A 119 -0.19 5.80 -1.49
N LEU A 120 -0.53 6.33 -0.31
CA LEU A 120 0.35 7.21 0.47
C LEU A 120 1.61 6.49 0.93
N PHE A 121 1.54 5.19 1.25
CA PHE A 121 2.72 4.36 1.50
C PHE A 121 3.56 4.15 0.23
N GLY A 122 2.90 4.01 -0.93
CA GLY A 122 3.54 3.89 -2.23
C GLY A 122 4.46 5.04 -2.55
N VAL A 123 4.09 6.26 -2.19
CA VAL A 123 4.89 7.47 -2.45
C VAL A 123 6.31 7.36 -1.85
N PRO A 124 6.51 7.29 -0.51
CA PRO A 124 7.85 7.15 0.04
C PRO A 124 8.53 5.84 -0.39
N ALA A 125 7.78 4.75 -0.60
CA ALA A 125 8.35 3.49 -1.09
C ALA A 125 8.97 3.63 -2.49
N GLY A 126 8.25 4.25 -3.42
CA GLY A 126 8.70 4.53 -4.78
C GLY A 126 9.87 5.50 -4.78
N THR A 127 9.80 6.56 -3.96
CA THR A 127 10.88 7.54 -3.81
C THR A 127 12.18 6.88 -3.34
N LEU A 128 12.11 6.09 -2.27
CA LEU A 128 13.28 5.39 -1.70
C LEU A 128 13.81 4.32 -2.65
N PHE A 129 12.93 3.61 -3.37
CA PHE A 129 13.33 2.63 -4.37
C PHE A 129 14.09 3.27 -5.53
N ALA A 130 13.57 4.37 -6.06
CA ALA A 130 14.19 5.13 -7.14
C ALA A 130 15.53 5.75 -6.70
N PHE A 131 15.60 6.30 -5.50
CA PHE A 131 16.83 6.86 -4.93
C PHE A 131 17.98 5.83 -4.88
N ARG A 132 17.69 4.59 -4.45
CA ARG A 132 18.69 3.51 -4.40
C ARG A 132 19.16 3.05 -5.78
N HIS A 133 18.37 3.31 -6.82
CA HIS A 133 18.63 2.86 -8.19
C HIS A 133 18.84 4.03 -9.16
N PHE A 134 19.14 5.21 -8.64
CA PHE A 134 19.18 6.45 -9.43
C PHE A 134 20.11 6.35 -10.65
N ASN A 135 21.21 5.59 -10.52
CA ASN A 135 22.19 5.37 -11.58
C ASN A 135 21.66 4.59 -12.79
N LYS A 136 20.53 3.87 -12.68
CA LYS A 136 19.95 3.07 -13.78
C LYS A 136 19.10 3.90 -14.76
N GLY A 137 18.79 5.15 -14.41
CA GLY A 137 17.88 6.02 -15.18
C GLY A 137 16.40 5.68 -14.99
N PRO A 138 15.49 6.64 -15.31
CA PRO A 138 14.07 6.55 -14.93
C PRO A 138 13.35 5.37 -15.57
N ARG A 139 13.57 5.12 -16.88
CA ARG A 139 12.90 4.04 -17.62
C ARG A 139 13.14 2.68 -16.99
N VAL A 140 14.37 2.39 -16.57
CA VAL A 140 14.73 1.11 -15.94
C VAL A 140 14.10 1.02 -14.54
N VAL A 141 14.15 2.10 -13.76
CA VAL A 141 13.56 2.13 -12.41
C VAL A 141 12.04 1.90 -12.45
N PHE A 142 11.32 2.54 -13.37
CA PHE A 142 9.88 2.31 -13.52
C PHE A 142 9.54 0.88 -13.98
N GLY A 143 10.38 0.28 -14.84
CA GLY A 143 10.27 -1.13 -15.20
C GLY A 143 10.51 -2.06 -14.01
N ASP A 144 11.56 -1.80 -13.22
CA ASP A 144 11.87 -2.54 -12.01
C ASP A 144 10.75 -2.43 -10.97
N ILE A 145 10.07 -1.27 -10.86
CA ILE A 145 8.88 -1.13 -10.01
C ILE A 145 7.77 -2.06 -10.46
N LEU A 146 7.45 -2.08 -11.76
CA LEU A 146 6.42 -2.97 -12.29
C LEU A 146 6.76 -4.45 -12.05
N LEU A 147 8.01 -4.85 -12.25
CA LEU A 147 8.45 -6.23 -12.04
C LEU A 147 8.42 -6.66 -10.57
N ASN A 148 8.91 -5.80 -9.67
CA ASN A 148 9.02 -6.15 -8.25
C ASN A 148 7.70 -6.02 -7.51
N TYR A 149 6.85 -5.06 -7.90
CA TYR A 149 5.62 -4.74 -7.19
C TYR A 149 4.36 -5.13 -7.97
N GLY A 150 4.44 -5.43 -9.27
CA GLY A 150 3.28 -5.83 -10.07
C GLY A 150 2.59 -7.10 -9.58
N VAL A 151 3.31 -7.97 -8.86
CA VAL A 151 2.72 -9.13 -8.18
C VAL A 151 1.60 -8.72 -7.22
N PHE A 152 1.72 -7.57 -6.54
CA PHE A 152 0.63 -7.03 -5.70
C PHE A 152 -0.65 -6.80 -6.52
N MET A 153 -0.55 -6.21 -7.72
CA MET A 153 -1.71 -5.99 -8.57
C MET A 153 -2.37 -7.32 -8.96
N VAL A 154 -1.57 -8.31 -9.35
CA VAL A 154 -2.09 -9.63 -9.74
C VAL A 154 -2.78 -10.33 -8.57
N VAL A 155 -2.13 -10.37 -7.40
CA VAL A 155 -2.69 -11.00 -6.19
C VAL A 155 -3.98 -10.31 -5.77
N ALA A 156 -3.98 -8.98 -5.67
CA ALA A 156 -5.16 -8.22 -5.28
C ALA A 156 -6.30 -8.38 -6.28
N LEU A 157 -6.02 -8.35 -7.59
CA LEU A 157 -7.03 -8.54 -8.62
C LEU A 157 -7.66 -9.93 -8.57
N ILE A 158 -6.85 -10.99 -8.47
CA ILE A 158 -7.33 -12.37 -8.37
C ILE A 158 -8.20 -12.54 -7.11
N ALA A 159 -7.73 -12.02 -5.97
CA ALA A 159 -8.48 -12.10 -4.73
C ALA A 159 -9.84 -11.40 -4.84
N ASN A 160 -9.88 -10.18 -5.39
CA ASN A 160 -11.15 -9.44 -5.59
C ASN A 160 -12.10 -10.14 -6.58
N LEU A 161 -11.58 -10.71 -7.67
CA LEU A 161 -12.40 -11.48 -8.62
C LEU A 161 -13.02 -12.70 -7.94
N ALA A 162 -12.26 -13.40 -7.10
CA ALA A 162 -12.76 -14.54 -6.33
C ALA A 162 -13.86 -14.11 -5.34
N ALA A 163 -13.70 -13.01 -4.62
CA ALA A 163 -14.74 -12.49 -3.72
C ALA A 163 -16.03 -12.13 -4.47
N VAL A 164 -15.94 -11.43 -5.60
CA VAL A 164 -17.10 -11.08 -6.41
C VAL A 164 -17.80 -12.35 -6.92
N PHE A 165 -17.03 -13.35 -7.36
CA PHE A 165 -17.61 -14.62 -7.80
C PHE A 165 -18.38 -15.32 -6.69
N VAL A 166 -17.79 -15.45 -5.49
CA VAL A 166 -18.43 -16.06 -4.31
C VAL A 166 -19.73 -15.33 -3.95
N ALA A 167 -19.71 -14.00 -3.94
CA ALA A 167 -20.88 -13.17 -3.61
C ALA A 167 -22.04 -13.28 -4.62
N VAL A 168 -21.75 -13.65 -5.88
CA VAL A 168 -22.77 -13.85 -6.91
C VAL A 168 -23.37 -15.26 -6.84
N THR A 169 -22.61 -16.24 -6.36
CA THR A 169 -23.03 -17.64 -6.30
C THR A 169 -23.72 -18.04 -5.00
N ALA A 170 -23.54 -17.26 -3.92
CA ALA A 170 -24.18 -17.46 -2.62
C ALA A 170 -25.59 -16.85 -2.60
#